data_AF-A0A172UE05-F1
#
_entry.id   AF-A0A172UE05-F1
#
_cell.length_a   1.000
_cell.length_b   1.000
_cell.length_c   1.000
_cell.angle_alpha   90.00
_cell.angle_beta   90.00
_cell.angle_gamma   90.00
#
_symmetry.space_group_name_H-M   'P 1'
#
loop_
_entity.id
_entity.type
_entity.pdbx_description
1 polymer ?
#
loop_
_entity_poly.entity_id
_entity_poly.type
_entity_poly.pdbx_seq_one_letter_code
_entity_poly.pdbx_strand_id
1 'polypeptide(L)'
;MPKAISLFSGCGGSDAGLLAAGFEVLLANDILPYARDVYVANHPATEYVLGDVRKIQHFPDAELLVGCYPCQGFSQGGVRDPSRKINTLYLEFARALNQIKPKAFIVENVSGMVRANFRHLLEDQFKVFSEVGYSVKAEVLNAADYGVPQDRKRIFIVGLRSDLGLEYEFPLPTHGEGRSEPTATIGGALEGMPDWPEGEFYDLDFHWYYLSRNRWRGWGEPSKTIVANPRHMPLHPMSPHLIKQEHNVWRFASEGRARRFSYREAARLQGFKRDMVFPDTMAGSLNNRYTVVGNAVPPPLFEAVARALPSVWDY
;
A
#
# COMPACT_ATOMS: atom_id res chain seq x y z
N MET A 1 -16.08 -5.31 -18.93
CA MET A 1 -14.96 -5.36 -17.97
C MET A 1 -15.55 -5.72 -16.62
N PRO A 2 -14.95 -6.61 -15.82
CA PRO A 2 -15.41 -6.88 -14.47
C PRO A 2 -15.34 -5.61 -13.62
N LYS A 3 -16.37 -5.38 -12.82
CA LYS A 3 -16.56 -4.21 -11.97
C LYS A 3 -16.03 -4.50 -10.57
N ALA A 4 -15.42 -3.48 -9.98
CA ALA A 4 -14.82 -3.53 -8.66
C ALA A 4 -15.30 -2.38 -7.77
N ILE A 5 -15.36 -2.65 -6.47
CA ILE A 5 -15.52 -1.64 -5.41
C ILE A 5 -14.26 -1.63 -4.57
N SER A 6 -13.75 -0.44 -4.24
CA SER A 6 -12.55 -0.23 -3.44
C SER A 6 -12.86 0.51 -2.14
N LEU A 7 -12.74 -0.19 -1.01
CA LEU A 7 -12.92 0.39 0.32
C LEU A 7 -11.57 0.67 0.97
N PHE A 8 -11.47 1.75 1.73
CA PHE A 8 -10.21 2.23 2.28
C PHE A 8 -9.16 2.46 1.17
N SER A 9 -9.59 3.05 0.07
CA SER A 9 -8.84 3.14 -1.19
C SER A 9 -7.61 4.05 -1.10
N GLY A 10 -7.55 4.94 -0.11
CA GLY A 10 -6.53 5.96 -0.01
C GLY A 10 -6.46 6.79 -1.29
N CYS A 11 -5.25 7.01 -1.81
CA CYS A 11 -5.02 7.71 -3.07
C CYS A 11 -5.07 6.81 -4.32
N GLY A 12 -5.54 5.56 -4.20
CA GLY A 12 -5.77 4.69 -5.36
C GLY A 12 -4.59 3.82 -5.78
N GLY A 13 -3.71 3.43 -4.85
CA GLY A 13 -2.60 2.52 -5.17
C GLY A 13 -3.07 1.15 -5.67
N SER A 14 -3.99 0.53 -4.93
CA SER A 14 -4.62 -0.74 -5.32
C SER A 14 -5.45 -0.59 -6.60
N ASP A 15 -6.21 0.51 -6.69
CA ASP A 15 -7.10 0.83 -7.80
C ASP A 15 -6.34 1.04 -9.11
N ALA A 16 -5.17 1.69 -9.07
CA ALA A 16 -4.28 1.78 -10.23
C ALA A 16 -3.84 0.39 -10.72
N GLY A 17 -3.56 -0.55 -9.81
CA GLY A 17 -3.28 -1.95 -10.14
C GLY A 17 -4.49 -2.70 -10.71
N LEU A 18 -5.69 -2.46 -10.18
CA LEU A 18 -6.94 -3.02 -10.70
C LEU A 18 -7.24 -2.57 -12.13
N LEU A 19 -7.12 -1.26 -12.38
CA LEU A 19 -7.32 -0.69 -13.71
C LEU A 19 -6.32 -1.29 -14.72
N ALA A 20 -5.05 -1.45 -14.32
CA ALA A 20 -4.05 -2.12 -15.15
C ALA A 20 -4.41 -3.59 -15.40
N ALA A 21 -4.97 -4.29 -14.40
CA ALA A 21 -5.46 -5.67 -14.51
C ALA A 21 -6.75 -5.82 -15.34
N GLY A 22 -7.38 -4.72 -15.81
CA GLY A 22 -8.55 -4.75 -16.68
C GLY A 22 -9.90 -4.68 -15.95
N PHE A 23 -9.91 -4.30 -14.69
CA PHE A 23 -11.14 -4.04 -13.93
C PHE A 23 -11.61 -2.60 -14.11
N GLU A 24 -12.92 -2.39 -13.96
CA GLU A 24 -13.54 -1.07 -13.83
C GLU A 24 -13.83 -0.80 -12.35
N VAL A 25 -13.25 0.25 -11.77
CA VAL A 25 -13.57 0.62 -10.38
C VAL A 25 -14.76 1.58 -10.36
N LEU A 26 -15.91 1.08 -9.90
CA LEU A 26 -17.16 1.85 -9.85
C LEU A 26 -17.17 2.86 -8.71
N LEU A 27 -16.78 2.41 -7.52
CA LEU A 27 -16.82 3.18 -6.30
C LEU A 27 -15.54 2.98 -5.51
N ALA A 28 -14.94 4.08 -5.10
CA ALA A 28 -13.83 4.15 -4.15
C ALA A 28 -14.26 4.90 -2.87
N ASN A 29 -13.79 4.46 -1.71
CA ASN A 29 -14.10 5.12 -0.43
C ASN A 29 -12.86 5.24 0.47
N ASP A 30 -12.65 6.42 1.04
CA ASP A 30 -11.73 6.64 2.17
C ASP A 30 -12.23 7.80 3.05
N ILE A 31 -11.70 7.90 4.27
CA ILE A 31 -12.02 8.97 5.21
C ILE A 31 -11.10 10.19 5.06
N LEU A 32 -9.94 10.04 4.42
CA LEU A 32 -8.92 11.08 4.33
C LEU A 32 -9.22 12.07 3.19
N PRO A 33 -9.46 13.37 3.47
CA PRO A 33 -9.80 14.34 2.43
C PRO A 33 -8.74 14.47 1.32
N TYR A 34 -7.45 14.49 1.70
CA TYR A 34 -6.40 14.62 0.68
C TYR A 34 -6.22 13.35 -0.17
N ALA A 35 -6.60 12.19 0.37
CA ALA A 35 -6.59 10.95 -0.40
C ALA A 35 -7.59 11.03 -1.55
N ARG A 36 -8.79 11.55 -1.29
CA ARG A 36 -9.81 11.86 -2.31
C ARG A 36 -9.30 12.82 -3.37
N ASP A 37 -8.64 13.90 -2.97
CA ASP A 37 -8.15 14.91 -3.91
C ASP A 37 -7.12 14.32 -4.88
N VAL A 38 -6.16 13.55 -4.37
CA VAL A 38 -5.17 12.84 -5.19
C VAL A 38 -5.84 11.78 -6.05
N TYR A 39 -6.77 11.00 -5.49
CA TYR A 39 -7.46 9.95 -6.21
C TYR A 39 -8.21 10.52 -7.42
N VAL A 40 -9.07 11.52 -7.23
CA VAL A 40 -9.88 12.12 -8.30
C VAL A 40 -9.01 12.75 -9.39
N ALA A 41 -7.87 13.32 -9.03
CA ALA A 41 -6.93 13.88 -10.00
C ALA A 41 -6.29 12.82 -10.92
N ASN A 42 -6.20 11.56 -10.49
CA ASN A 42 -5.55 10.48 -11.23
C ASN A 42 -6.53 9.42 -11.77
N HIS A 43 -7.74 9.34 -11.21
CA HIS A 43 -8.79 8.38 -11.55
C HIS A 43 -10.17 9.08 -11.66
N PRO A 44 -10.32 10.08 -12.57
CA PRO A 44 -11.50 10.95 -12.59
C PRO A 44 -12.80 10.24 -12.98
N ALA A 45 -12.73 9.05 -13.58
CA ALA A 45 -13.90 8.28 -14.01
C ALA A 45 -14.56 7.48 -12.87
N THR A 46 -13.85 7.25 -11.76
CA THR A 46 -14.38 6.48 -10.63
C THR A 46 -15.09 7.40 -9.64
N GLU A 47 -16.27 6.99 -9.18
CA GLU A 47 -16.96 7.70 -8.11
C GLU A 47 -16.19 7.56 -6.80
N TYR A 48 -15.89 8.67 -6.13
CA TYR A 48 -15.18 8.68 -4.86
C TYR A 48 -16.06 9.20 -3.73
N VAL A 49 -16.37 8.33 -2.77
CA VAL A 49 -17.12 8.66 -1.56
C VAL A 49 -16.15 9.01 -0.44
N LEU A 50 -16.00 10.31 -0.15
CA LEU A 50 -15.24 10.78 1.01
C LEU A 50 -16.07 10.60 2.29
N GLY A 51 -15.61 9.74 3.20
CA GLY A 51 -16.24 9.57 4.49
C GLY A 51 -15.98 8.20 5.12
N ASP A 52 -16.58 8.04 6.29
CA ASP A 52 -16.52 6.80 7.04
C ASP A 52 -17.35 5.70 6.36
N VAL A 53 -16.72 4.58 6.03
CA VAL A 53 -17.34 3.42 5.38
C VAL A 53 -18.60 2.93 6.13
N ARG A 54 -18.66 3.11 7.45
CA ARG A 54 -19.82 2.74 8.29
C ARG A 54 -21.09 3.48 7.91
N LYS A 55 -20.96 4.64 7.26
CA LYS A 55 -22.08 5.46 6.80
C LYS A 55 -22.60 5.03 5.44
N ILE A 56 -21.86 4.22 4.69
CA ILE A 56 -22.29 3.69 3.39
C ILE A 56 -23.24 2.52 3.63
N GLN A 57 -24.53 2.75 3.42
CA GLN A 57 -25.58 1.77 3.69
C GLN A 57 -25.79 0.78 2.53
N HIS A 58 -25.58 1.25 1.30
CA HIS A 58 -25.79 0.49 0.07
C HIS A 58 -24.55 0.60 -0.81
N PHE A 59 -24.16 -0.53 -1.40
CA PHE A 59 -23.08 -0.62 -2.38
C PHE A 59 -23.67 -1.04 -3.73
N PRO A 60 -23.09 -0.60 -4.86
CA PRO A 60 -23.48 -1.13 -6.17
C PRO A 60 -23.10 -2.61 -6.29
N ASP A 61 -23.71 -3.30 -7.25
CA ASP A 61 -23.27 -4.66 -7.60
C ASP A 61 -21.89 -4.61 -8.26
N ALA A 62 -21.01 -5.54 -7.87
CA ALA A 62 -19.66 -5.65 -8.41
C ALA A 62 -19.17 -7.10 -8.33
N GLU A 63 -18.33 -7.51 -9.28
CA GLU A 63 -17.74 -8.84 -9.29
C GLU A 63 -16.54 -8.97 -8.34
N LEU A 64 -15.90 -7.85 -7.98
CA LEU A 64 -14.75 -7.79 -7.09
C LEU A 64 -14.93 -6.75 -5.98
N LEU A 65 -14.60 -7.11 -4.74
CA LEU A 65 -14.45 -6.16 -3.64
C LEU A 65 -13.00 -6.10 -3.17
N VAL A 66 -12.42 -4.91 -3.08
CA VAL A 66 -11.06 -4.74 -2.54
C VAL A 66 -11.03 -3.84 -1.32
N GLY A 67 -10.07 -4.08 -0.42
CA GLY A 67 -9.99 -3.39 0.86
C GLY A 67 -8.57 -3.22 1.40
N CYS A 68 -8.26 -2.05 1.96
CA CYS A 68 -6.98 -1.78 2.63
C CYS A 68 -7.20 -1.16 4.03
N TYR A 69 -8.00 -1.83 4.88
CA TYR A 69 -8.37 -1.26 6.18
C TYR A 69 -7.18 -1.17 7.16
N PRO A 70 -7.13 -0.10 7.96
CA PRO A 70 -6.01 0.13 8.88
C PRO A 70 -6.01 -0.87 10.03
N CYS A 71 -4.86 -1.52 10.24
CA CYS A 71 -4.60 -2.40 11.38
C CYS A 71 -3.69 -1.67 12.41
N GLN A 72 -4.16 -0.58 13.00
CA GLN A 72 -3.33 0.27 13.87
C GLN A 72 -2.94 -0.37 15.21
N GLY A 73 -3.67 -1.36 15.71
CA GLY A 73 -3.28 -2.14 16.90
C GLY A 73 -1.98 -2.96 16.73
N PHE A 74 -1.47 -3.09 15.50
CA PHE A 74 -0.53 -4.15 15.09
C PHE A 74 0.84 -3.65 14.64
N SER A 75 1.02 -2.33 14.53
CA SER A 75 2.29 -1.75 14.10
C SER A 75 3.31 -1.68 15.24
N GLN A 76 4.61 -1.77 14.91
CA GLN A 76 5.70 -1.63 15.87
C GLN A 76 5.78 -0.21 16.49
N GLY A 77 5.07 0.79 15.93
CA GLY A 77 5.16 2.20 16.31
C GLY A 77 3.87 2.83 16.84
N GLY A 78 2.80 2.06 17.06
CA GLY A 78 1.53 2.55 17.62
C GLY A 78 1.25 2.01 19.03
N VAL A 79 0.43 2.73 19.80
CA VAL A 79 -0.07 2.27 21.11
C VAL A 79 -0.88 0.99 20.89
N ARG A 80 -0.36 -0.13 21.40
CA ARG A 80 -0.88 -1.49 21.21
C ARG A 80 -2.11 -1.69 22.08
N ASP A 81 -3.29 -1.42 21.54
CA ASP A 81 -4.56 -1.69 22.20
C ASP A 81 -5.51 -2.44 21.23
N PRO A 82 -5.75 -3.75 21.48
CA PRO A 82 -6.64 -4.56 20.64
C PRO A 82 -8.11 -4.12 20.74
N SER A 83 -8.52 -3.41 21.80
CA SER A 83 -9.91 -2.95 22.00
C SER A 83 -10.31 -1.75 21.13
N ARG A 84 -9.36 -1.14 20.42
CA ARG A 84 -9.66 0.03 19.58
C ARG A 84 -10.61 -0.35 18.46
N LYS A 85 -11.72 0.40 18.34
CA LYS A 85 -12.74 0.28 17.29
C LYS A 85 -12.20 0.28 15.84
N ILE A 86 -10.97 0.74 15.63
CA ILE A 86 -10.31 0.68 14.32
C ILE A 86 -9.94 -0.74 13.91
N ASN A 87 -9.70 -1.63 14.89
CA ASN A 87 -9.36 -3.03 14.64
C ASN A 87 -10.57 -3.86 14.16
N THR A 88 -11.79 -3.32 14.24
CA THR A 88 -13.02 -3.99 13.78
C THR A 88 -13.48 -3.52 12.41
N LEU A 89 -12.70 -2.71 11.68
CA LEU A 89 -13.07 -2.24 10.33
C LEU A 89 -13.14 -3.37 9.30
N TYR A 90 -12.50 -4.52 9.56
CA TYR A 90 -12.69 -5.73 8.75
C TYR A 90 -14.15 -6.25 8.82
N LEU A 91 -14.91 -5.96 9.89
CA LEU A 91 -16.32 -6.29 9.97
C LEU A 91 -17.17 -5.42 9.03
N GLU A 92 -16.78 -4.17 8.80
CA GLU A 92 -17.43 -3.32 7.79
C GLU A 92 -17.13 -3.81 6.37
N PHE A 93 -15.91 -4.32 6.16
CA PHE A 93 -15.58 -5.02 4.93
C PHE A 93 -16.43 -6.29 4.76
N ALA A 94 -16.60 -7.09 5.82
CA ALA A 94 -17.47 -8.26 5.80
C ALA A 94 -18.96 -7.90 5.57
N ARG A 95 -19.42 -6.76 6.11
CA ARG A 95 -20.76 -6.23 5.83
C ARG A 95 -20.92 -5.93 4.34
N ALA A 96 -19.94 -5.28 3.72
CA ALA A 96 -19.94 -5.03 2.29
C ALA A 96 -19.91 -6.35 1.48
N LEU A 97 -19.09 -7.33 1.87
CA LEU A 97 -19.07 -8.66 1.25
C LEU A 97 -20.44 -9.34 1.27
N ASN A 98 -21.14 -9.29 2.41
CA ASN A 98 -22.46 -9.92 2.56
C ASN A 98 -23.56 -9.21 1.74
N GLN A 99 -23.43 -7.90 1.52
CA GLN A 99 -24.36 -7.13 0.68
C GLN A 99 -24.10 -7.35 -0.81
N ILE A 100 -22.84 -7.20 -1.25
CA ILE A 100 -22.45 -7.23 -2.66
C ILE A 100 -22.37 -8.68 -3.19
N LYS A 101 -21.95 -9.62 -2.34
CA LYS A 101 -21.65 -11.03 -2.68
C LYS A 101 -20.77 -11.19 -3.94
N PRO A 102 -19.64 -10.46 -4.05
CA PRO A 102 -18.78 -10.49 -5.22
C PRO A 102 -18.23 -11.90 -5.49
N LYS A 103 -17.78 -12.18 -6.72
CA LYS A 103 -17.15 -13.46 -7.07
C LYS A 103 -15.81 -13.65 -6.34
N ALA A 104 -15.09 -12.55 -6.08
CA ALA A 104 -13.85 -12.57 -5.31
C ALA A 104 -13.69 -11.31 -4.45
N PHE A 105 -12.75 -11.37 -3.51
CA PHE A 105 -12.24 -10.19 -2.83
C PHE A 105 -10.72 -10.22 -2.65
N ILE A 106 -10.11 -9.04 -2.55
CA ILE A 106 -8.69 -8.88 -2.21
C ILE A 106 -8.56 -7.87 -1.07
N VAL A 107 -7.92 -8.28 0.02
CA VAL A 107 -7.55 -7.39 1.11
C VAL A 107 -6.03 -7.30 1.20
N GLU A 108 -5.49 -6.08 1.24
CA GLU A 108 -4.12 -5.85 1.66
C GLU A 108 -4.06 -5.47 3.14
N ASN A 109 -3.03 -5.96 3.83
CA ASN A 109 -2.70 -5.47 5.16
C ASN A 109 -1.21 -5.55 5.51
N VAL A 110 -0.85 -4.98 6.66
CA VAL A 110 0.53 -4.96 7.16
C VAL A 110 1.02 -6.36 7.55
N SER A 111 2.23 -6.70 7.11
CA SER A 111 2.86 -8.02 7.38
C SER A 111 3.09 -8.32 8.88
N GLY A 112 3.00 -7.30 9.75
CA GLY A 112 3.05 -7.45 11.20
C GLY A 112 1.97 -8.38 11.77
N MET A 113 0.84 -8.56 11.07
CA MET A 113 -0.28 -9.40 11.48
C MET A 113 0.06 -10.90 11.52
N VAL A 114 1.06 -11.35 10.75
CA VAL A 114 1.46 -12.77 10.69
C VAL A 114 2.32 -13.18 11.90
N ARG A 115 2.76 -12.22 12.71
CA ARG A 115 3.53 -12.52 13.93
C ARG A 115 2.65 -13.29 14.90
N ALA A 116 3.25 -14.24 15.64
CA ALA A 116 2.54 -15.15 16.55
C ALA A 116 1.52 -14.44 17.48
N ASN A 117 1.86 -13.25 17.98
CA ASN A 117 1.01 -12.47 18.89
C ASN A 117 -0.28 -11.93 18.25
N PHE A 118 -0.41 -11.99 16.92
CA PHE A 118 -1.54 -11.42 16.17
C PHE A 118 -2.22 -12.44 15.24
N ARG A 119 -1.79 -13.71 15.31
CA ARG A 119 -2.33 -14.80 14.49
C ARG A 119 -3.83 -15.00 14.69
N HIS A 120 -4.31 -14.89 15.93
CA HIS A 120 -5.73 -15.02 16.28
C HIS A 120 -6.63 -14.07 15.49
N LEU A 121 -6.18 -12.86 15.15
CA LEU A 121 -6.99 -11.90 14.39
C LEU A 121 -7.01 -12.21 12.91
N LEU A 122 -5.93 -12.75 12.37
CA LEU A 122 -5.95 -13.29 11.01
C LEU A 122 -6.91 -14.47 10.93
N GLU A 123 -6.91 -15.34 11.95
CA GLU A 123 -7.85 -16.46 12.08
C GLU A 123 -9.30 -15.96 12.23
N ASP A 124 -9.55 -14.89 12.99
CA ASP A 124 -10.88 -14.27 13.10
C ASP A 124 -11.38 -13.71 11.76
N GLN A 125 -10.50 -13.04 10.99
CA GLN A 125 -10.83 -12.57 9.65
C GLN A 125 -11.15 -13.73 8.71
N PHE A 126 -10.34 -14.79 8.74
CA PHE A 126 -10.57 -15.99 7.94
C PHE A 126 -11.92 -16.62 8.28
N LYS A 127 -12.23 -16.74 9.56
CA LYS A 127 -13.52 -17.25 10.04
C LYS A 127 -14.67 -16.39 9.52
N VAL A 128 -14.62 -15.07 9.74
CA VAL A 128 -15.67 -14.15 9.31
C VAL A 128 -15.88 -14.21 7.80
N PHE A 129 -14.81 -14.17 6.99
CA PHE A 129 -14.95 -14.23 5.53
C PHE A 129 -15.42 -15.60 5.04
N SER A 130 -15.03 -16.69 5.71
CA SER A 130 -15.50 -18.05 5.40
C SER A 130 -16.99 -18.22 5.75
N GLU A 131 -17.44 -17.68 6.88
CA GLU A 131 -18.84 -17.67 7.30
C GLU A 131 -19.75 -16.89 6.34
N VAL A 132 -19.20 -15.86 5.67
CA VAL A 132 -19.89 -15.10 4.61
C VAL A 132 -19.88 -15.84 3.25
N GLY A 133 -19.23 -17.01 3.17
CA GLY A 133 -19.31 -17.92 2.01
C GLY A 133 -18.13 -17.84 1.04
N TYR A 134 -16.92 -17.57 1.54
CA TYR A 134 -15.69 -17.50 0.73
C TYR A 134 -14.66 -18.55 1.14
N SER A 135 -13.96 -19.11 0.16
CA SER A 135 -12.72 -19.85 0.35
C SER A 135 -11.56 -18.87 0.38
N VAL A 136 -10.84 -18.81 1.50
CA VAL A 136 -9.87 -17.74 1.80
C VAL A 136 -8.46 -18.28 1.88
N LYS A 137 -7.52 -17.61 1.21
CA LYS A 137 -6.07 -17.84 1.32
C LYS A 137 -5.37 -16.52 1.68
N ALA A 138 -4.21 -16.61 2.32
CA ALA A 138 -3.37 -15.45 2.53
C ALA A 138 -1.88 -15.75 2.40
N GLU A 139 -1.13 -14.77 1.90
CA GLU A 139 0.31 -14.87 1.72
C GLU A 139 1.00 -13.53 1.95
N VAL A 140 2.25 -13.56 2.42
CA VAL A 140 3.09 -12.36 2.56
C VAL A 140 3.93 -12.20 1.31
N LEU A 141 3.66 -11.14 0.55
CA LEU A 141 4.38 -10.80 -0.68
C LEU A 141 5.32 -9.62 -0.45
N ASN A 142 6.44 -9.58 -1.15
CA ASN A 142 7.35 -8.44 -1.17
C ASN A 142 7.20 -7.68 -2.49
N ALA A 143 6.95 -6.37 -2.42
CA ALA A 143 6.78 -5.54 -3.62
C ALA A 143 8.01 -5.58 -4.57
N ALA A 144 9.21 -5.75 -4.01
CA ALA A 144 10.45 -5.91 -4.78
C ALA A 144 10.41 -7.07 -5.78
N ASP A 145 9.65 -8.13 -5.46
CA ASP A 145 9.54 -9.34 -6.29
C ASP A 145 8.61 -9.12 -7.51
N TYR A 146 7.94 -7.95 -7.60
CA TYR A 146 6.96 -7.58 -8.62
C TYR A 146 7.26 -6.19 -9.23
N GLY A 147 8.55 -5.84 -9.35
CA GLY A 147 9.00 -4.67 -10.12
C GLY A 147 8.94 -3.33 -9.37
N VAL A 148 8.64 -3.35 -8.07
CA VAL A 148 8.66 -2.14 -7.24
C VAL A 148 10.06 -1.95 -6.65
N PRO A 149 10.72 -0.79 -6.79
CA PRO A 149 12.08 -0.54 -6.30
C PRO A 149 12.11 -0.32 -4.77
N GLN A 150 11.49 -1.21 -4.00
CA GLN A 150 11.26 -1.05 -2.57
C GLN A 150 11.07 -2.40 -1.85
N ASP A 151 11.81 -2.57 -0.74
CA ASP A 151 11.59 -3.63 0.24
C ASP A 151 10.28 -3.35 1.03
N ARG A 152 9.14 -3.88 0.56
CA ARG A 152 7.83 -3.71 1.19
C ARG A 152 7.06 -5.02 1.25
N LYS A 153 7.09 -5.65 2.42
CA LYS A 153 6.32 -6.87 2.71
C LYS A 153 4.91 -6.57 3.20
N ARG A 154 3.91 -7.19 2.60
CA ARG A 154 2.48 -7.06 2.92
C ARG A 154 1.78 -8.40 2.88
N ILE A 155 0.81 -8.59 3.76
CA ILE A 155 -0.06 -9.75 3.68
C ILE A 155 -1.22 -9.42 2.75
N PHE A 156 -1.51 -10.32 1.83
CA PHE A 156 -2.70 -10.29 1.00
C PHE A 156 -3.62 -11.41 1.46
N ILE A 157 -4.90 -11.09 1.67
CA ILE A 157 -5.95 -12.05 1.97
C ILE A 157 -6.89 -12.05 0.76
N VAL A 158 -6.97 -13.17 0.06
CA VAL A 158 -7.76 -13.31 -1.15
C VAL A 158 -8.83 -14.36 -0.90
N GLY A 159 -10.07 -14.02 -1.23
CA GLY A 159 -11.19 -14.95 -1.12
C GLY A 159 -11.90 -15.12 -2.44
N LEU A 160 -12.24 -16.37 -2.79
CA LEU A 160 -13.14 -16.70 -3.88
C LEU A 160 -14.46 -17.20 -3.31
N ARG A 161 -15.58 -16.84 -3.92
CA ARG A 161 -16.88 -17.30 -3.44
C ARG A 161 -16.97 -18.82 -3.54
N SER A 162 -17.34 -19.49 -2.45
CA SER A 162 -17.18 -20.94 -2.30
C SER A 162 -18.03 -21.75 -3.28
N ASP A 163 -19.15 -21.20 -3.76
CA ASP A 163 -20.03 -21.81 -4.75
C ASP A 163 -19.39 -21.95 -6.13
N LEU A 164 -18.31 -21.21 -6.41
CA LEU A 164 -17.57 -21.31 -7.67
C LEU A 164 -16.71 -22.57 -7.75
N GLY A 165 -16.41 -23.23 -6.62
CA GLY A 165 -15.57 -24.43 -6.59
C GLY A 165 -14.14 -24.21 -7.07
N LEU A 166 -13.63 -22.99 -6.95
CA LEU A 166 -12.30 -22.59 -7.40
C LEU A 166 -11.36 -22.28 -6.24
N GLU A 167 -10.07 -22.41 -6.52
CA GLU A 167 -9.02 -22.00 -5.59
C GLU A 167 -8.17 -20.90 -6.19
N TYR A 168 -7.78 -19.96 -5.35
CA TYR A 168 -6.83 -18.92 -5.72
C TYR A 168 -5.39 -19.43 -5.54
N GLU A 169 -4.48 -19.00 -6.42
CA GLU A 169 -3.04 -19.21 -6.32
C GLU A 169 -2.34 -17.86 -6.38
N PHE A 170 -1.43 -17.60 -5.44
CA PHE A 170 -0.68 -16.34 -5.44
C PHE A 170 0.32 -16.30 -6.60
N PRO A 171 0.55 -15.11 -7.20
CA PRO A 171 1.46 -14.96 -8.32
C PRO A 171 2.90 -15.25 -7.88
N LEU A 172 3.64 -15.98 -8.71
CA LEU A 172 5.07 -16.21 -8.47
C LEU A 172 5.88 -14.90 -8.62
N PRO A 173 6.99 -14.75 -7.87
CA PRO A 173 7.95 -13.67 -8.06
C PRO A 173 8.44 -13.55 -9.52
N THR A 174 8.39 -12.35 -10.06
CA THR A 174 8.80 -12.04 -11.44
C THR A 174 10.15 -11.33 -11.51
N HIS A 175 10.53 -10.62 -10.44
CA HIS A 175 11.77 -9.84 -10.36
C HIS A 175 12.75 -10.43 -9.34
N GLY A 176 14.04 -10.39 -9.65
CA GLY A 176 15.11 -10.84 -8.75
C GLY A 176 16.15 -11.73 -9.43
N GLU A 177 17.11 -12.20 -8.64
CA GLU A 177 18.15 -13.11 -9.12
C GLU A 177 17.54 -14.43 -9.63
N GLY A 178 17.87 -14.81 -10.87
CA GLY A 178 17.34 -16.02 -11.52
C GLY A 178 15.86 -15.94 -11.92
N ARG A 179 15.27 -14.73 -11.97
CA ARG A 179 13.89 -14.49 -12.42
C ARG A 179 13.85 -13.89 -13.83
N SER A 180 12.64 -13.71 -14.37
CA SER A 180 12.43 -13.17 -15.71
C SER A 180 12.95 -11.73 -15.85
N GLU A 181 12.80 -10.92 -14.80
CA GLU A 181 13.20 -9.52 -14.79
C GLU A 181 14.21 -9.22 -13.67
N PRO A 182 15.14 -8.27 -13.87
CA PRO A 182 16.07 -7.85 -12.83
C PRO A 182 15.36 -7.08 -11.71
N THR A 183 15.95 -7.03 -10.52
CA THR A 183 15.42 -6.21 -9.42
C THR A 183 15.36 -4.73 -9.80
N ALA A 184 14.20 -4.10 -9.58
CA ALA A 184 14.05 -2.66 -9.75
C ALA A 184 14.85 -1.88 -8.70
N THR A 185 15.48 -0.78 -9.11
CA THR A 185 16.43 -0.02 -8.27
C THR A 185 15.97 1.43 -8.06
N ILE A 186 16.49 2.08 -7.01
CA ILE A 186 16.25 3.51 -6.77
C ILE A 186 16.68 4.34 -7.99
N GLY A 187 17.84 4.03 -8.58
CA GLY A 187 18.38 4.74 -9.73
C GLY A 187 17.44 4.71 -10.94
N GLY A 188 16.91 3.55 -11.29
CA GLY A 188 15.96 3.44 -12.41
C GLY A 188 14.63 4.16 -12.14
N ALA A 189 14.16 4.15 -10.89
CA ALA A 189 12.91 4.77 -10.51
C ALA A 189 12.97 6.30 -10.50
N LEU A 190 14.10 6.86 -10.07
CA LEU A 190 14.29 8.30 -9.88
C LEU A 190 14.98 9.00 -11.05
N GLU A 191 15.20 8.28 -12.15
CA GLU A 191 15.78 8.83 -13.37
C GLU A 191 15.07 10.13 -13.79
N GLY A 192 15.88 11.16 -14.07
CA GLY A 192 15.41 12.48 -14.51
C GLY A 192 14.76 13.34 -13.43
N MET A 193 14.76 12.93 -12.16
CA MET A 193 14.29 13.77 -11.05
C MET A 193 15.37 14.77 -10.60
N PRO A 194 14.97 15.96 -10.12
CA PRO A 194 15.92 16.91 -9.56
C PRO A 194 16.51 16.39 -8.26
N ASP A 195 17.80 16.67 -8.09
CA ASP A 195 18.55 16.32 -6.89
C ASP A 195 18.06 17.04 -5.63
N TRP A 196 17.54 18.27 -5.75
CA TRP A 196 17.07 19.09 -4.63
C TRP A 196 15.76 19.80 -5.00
N PRO A 197 14.61 19.08 -5.00
CA PRO A 197 13.32 19.69 -5.31
C PRO A 197 12.88 20.61 -4.17
N GLU A 198 12.62 21.88 -4.49
CA GLU A 198 12.24 22.88 -3.50
C GLU A 198 10.81 22.61 -2.97
N GLY A 199 10.65 22.61 -1.64
CA GLY A 199 9.34 22.42 -0.99
C GLY A 199 8.73 21.01 -1.06
N GLU A 200 9.37 20.05 -1.74
CA GLU A 200 8.79 18.70 -1.91
C GLU A 200 9.27 17.67 -0.87
N PHE A 201 10.28 18.00 -0.06
CA PHE A 201 10.81 17.09 0.94
C PHE A 201 10.78 17.64 2.36
N TYR A 202 10.75 16.74 3.33
CA TYR A 202 10.81 17.09 4.75
C TYR A 202 12.24 17.48 5.15
N ASP A 203 12.45 18.78 5.32
CA ASP A 203 13.74 19.47 5.45
C ASP A 203 14.21 19.65 6.91
N LEU A 204 13.39 19.26 7.90
CA LEU A 204 13.79 19.33 9.31
C LEU A 204 14.92 18.35 9.65
N ASP A 205 15.70 18.74 10.65
CA ASP A 205 16.90 18.03 11.10
C ASP A 205 16.68 16.54 11.42
N PHE A 206 17.77 15.79 11.30
CA PHE A 206 17.83 14.38 11.63
C PHE A 206 17.97 14.17 13.14
N HIS A 207 16.83 14.03 13.80
CA HIS A 207 16.77 13.76 15.24
C HIS A 207 17.31 12.37 15.63
N TRP A 208 17.67 12.16 16.91
CA TRP A 208 18.28 10.92 17.41
C TRP A 208 17.51 9.65 17.03
N TYR A 209 16.16 9.69 17.06
CA TYR A 209 15.34 8.53 16.70
C TYR A 209 15.43 8.18 15.21
N TYR A 210 15.60 9.18 14.33
CA TYR A 210 15.89 8.94 12.93
C TYR A 210 17.29 8.31 12.76
N LEU A 211 18.27 8.76 13.54
CA LEU A 211 19.62 8.20 13.52
C LEU A 211 19.75 6.91 14.33
N SER A 212 18.64 6.32 14.77
CA SER A 212 18.65 5.03 15.47
C SER A 212 18.66 3.80 14.55
N ARG A 213 18.45 3.99 13.24
CA ARG A 213 18.39 2.90 12.25
C ARG A 213 19.05 3.36 10.95
N ASN A 214 19.60 2.40 10.19
CA ASN A 214 19.99 2.67 8.81
C ASN A 214 18.75 2.89 7.94
N ARG A 215 18.67 4.06 7.32
CA ARG A 215 17.62 4.47 6.39
C ARG A 215 18.16 4.78 5.00
N TRP A 216 19.44 4.51 4.75
CA TRP A 216 20.10 4.73 3.48
C TRP A 216 20.22 3.42 2.68
N ARG A 217 20.14 3.54 1.36
CA ARG A 217 20.38 2.51 0.34
C ARG A 217 21.07 3.17 -0.84
N GLY A 218 21.91 2.43 -1.57
CA GLY A 218 22.59 2.91 -2.76
C GLY A 218 21.68 2.94 -3.99
N TRP A 219 22.10 3.64 -5.03
CA TRP A 219 21.35 3.79 -6.29
C TRP A 219 21.00 2.47 -6.97
N GLY A 220 21.88 1.45 -6.87
CA GLY A 220 21.67 0.12 -7.44
C GLY A 220 20.84 -0.83 -6.57
N GLU A 221 20.30 -0.35 -5.44
CA GLU A 221 19.50 -1.16 -4.53
C GLU A 221 18.01 -0.73 -4.57
N PRO A 222 17.08 -1.61 -4.17
CA PRO A 222 15.73 -1.19 -3.82
C PRO A 222 15.73 -0.34 -2.54
N SER A 223 14.78 0.59 -2.45
CA SER A 223 14.60 1.44 -1.27
C SER A 223 14.12 0.64 -0.06
N LYS A 224 14.33 1.20 1.14
CA LYS A 224 13.59 0.76 2.34
C LYS A 224 12.10 1.11 2.16
N THR A 225 11.24 0.52 2.99
CA THR A 225 9.80 0.82 2.96
C THR A 225 9.52 2.32 2.99
N ILE A 226 8.75 2.80 2.02
CA ILE A 226 8.19 4.16 1.99
C ILE A 226 7.10 4.24 3.07
N VAL A 227 7.26 5.22 3.96
CA VAL A 227 6.41 5.37 5.15
C VAL A 227 5.54 6.62 5.07
N ALA A 228 4.39 6.59 5.75
CA ALA A 228 3.45 7.70 5.78
C ALA A 228 3.96 8.92 6.56
N ASN A 229 4.84 8.72 7.54
CA ASN A 229 5.39 9.82 8.34
C ASN A 229 6.67 10.37 7.68
N PRO A 230 6.66 11.61 7.17
CA PRO A 230 7.83 12.20 6.50
C PRO A 230 9.08 12.23 7.36
N ARG A 231 8.93 12.40 8.68
CA ARG A 231 10.07 12.46 9.61
C ARG A 231 10.91 11.18 9.59
N HIS A 232 10.31 10.05 9.18
CA HIS A 232 10.95 8.73 9.13
C HIS A 232 11.19 8.22 7.70
N MET A 233 10.88 9.03 6.69
CA MET A 233 11.08 8.70 5.28
C MET A 233 12.54 8.27 5.03
N PRO A 234 12.81 7.26 4.18
CA PRO A 234 14.17 6.85 3.90
C PRO A 234 15.03 7.97 3.32
N LEU A 235 16.34 7.82 3.51
CA LEU A 235 17.35 8.79 3.12
C LEU A 235 17.64 8.66 1.62
N HIS A 236 17.70 9.79 0.91
CA HIS A 236 18.03 9.80 -0.51
C HIS A 236 19.49 9.33 -0.72
N PRO A 237 19.80 8.50 -1.74
CA PRO A 237 21.13 7.91 -1.92
C PRO A 237 22.26 8.91 -2.10
N MET A 238 21.95 10.12 -2.56
CA MET A 238 22.93 11.22 -2.69
C MET A 238 23.46 11.73 -1.34
N SER A 239 22.71 11.49 -0.25
CA SER A 239 23.14 11.88 1.09
C SER A 239 24.31 11.00 1.52
N PRO A 240 25.20 11.48 2.41
CA PRO A 240 26.20 10.62 3.03
C PRO A 240 25.56 9.35 3.61
N HIS A 241 26.16 8.19 3.36
CA HIS A 241 25.64 6.93 3.87
C HIS A 241 25.76 6.88 5.41
N LEU A 242 24.97 6.00 6.04
CA LEU A 242 24.97 5.84 7.50
C LEU A 242 25.85 4.67 7.92
N ILE A 243 26.75 4.90 8.88
CA ILE A 243 27.61 3.87 9.49
C ILE A 243 27.10 3.56 10.90
N LYS A 244 27.03 2.27 11.22
CA LYS A 244 26.63 1.80 12.56
C LYS A 244 27.76 2.05 13.53
N GLN A 245 27.45 2.71 14.64
CA GLN A 245 28.38 2.90 15.75
C GLN A 245 28.10 1.84 16.83
N GLU A 246 26.84 1.80 17.29
CA GLU A 246 26.41 0.92 18.38
C GLU A 246 24.97 0.44 18.16
N HIS A 247 24.41 -0.29 19.13
CA HIS A 247 22.99 -0.64 19.09
C HIS A 247 22.13 0.63 19.09
N ASN A 248 21.30 0.78 18.06
CA ASN A 248 20.44 1.95 17.86
C ASN A 248 21.18 3.29 17.68
N VAL A 249 22.44 3.29 17.25
CA VAL A 249 23.20 4.52 16.98
C VAL A 249 23.89 4.44 15.62
N TRP A 250 23.48 5.34 14.72
CA TRP A 250 24.05 5.51 13.38
C TRP A 250 24.50 6.95 13.19
N ARG A 251 25.56 7.15 12.40
CA ARG A 251 26.07 8.48 12.05
C ARG A 251 26.33 8.57 10.55
N PHE A 252 26.26 9.77 10.01
CA PHE A 252 26.69 10.04 8.64
C PHE A 252 28.17 9.73 8.48
N ALA A 253 28.53 9.08 7.39
CA ALA A 253 29.90 8.69 7.07
C ALA A 253 30.82 9.88 6.77
N SER A 254 30.24 10.99 6.31
CA SER A 254 30.95 12.22 5.99
C SER A 254 30.06 13.42 6.27
N GLU A 255 30.68 14.60 6.36
CA GLU A 255 29.95 15.86 6.30
C GLU A 255 29.32 16.05 4.90
N GLY A 256 28.24 16.82 4.85
CA GLY A 256 27.53 17.09 3.61
C GLY A 256 26.04 17.32 3.82
N ARG A 257 25.38 17.81 2.78
CA ARG A 257 23.93 17.96 2.78
C ARG A 257 23.28 16.58 2.71
N ALA A 258 22.22 16.38 3.48
CA ALA A 258 21.45 15.16 3.50
C ALA A 258 19.96 15.49 3.41
N ARG A 259 19.19 14.63 2.73
CA ARG A 259 17.74 14.76 2.66
C ARG A 259 17.04 13.42 2.59
N ARG A 260 15.77 13.45 3.00
CA ARG A 260 14.84 12.34 2.81
C ARG A 260 14.30 12.38 1.37
N PHE A 261 13.71 11.28 0.92
CA PHE A 261 12.98 11.28 -0.35
C PHE A 261 11.84 12.30 -0.34
N SER A 262 11.62 13.01 -1.45
CA SER A 262 10.45 13.86 -1.67
C SER A 262 9.18 13.01 -1.78
N TYR A 263 7.99 13.62 -1.68
CA TYR A 263 6.74 12.86 -1.83
C TYR A 263 6.56 12.30 -3.26
N ARG A 264 7.12 12.96 -4.29
CA ARG A 264 7.10 12.46 -5.68
C ARG A 264 8.07 11.31 -5.91
N GLU A 265 9.27 11.41 -5.35
CA GLU A 265 10.24 10.31 -5.36
C GLU A 265 9.65 9.09 -4.64
N ALA A 266 9.03 9.30 -3.48
CA ALA A 266 8.32 8.26 -2.74
C ALA A 266 7.20 7.61 -3.56
N ALA A 267 6.48 8.38 -4.38
CA ALA A 267 5.44 7.85 -5.27
C ALA A 267 6.02 6.97 -6.39
N ARG A 268 7.13 7.40 -7.03
CA ARG A 268 7.85 6.56 -8.00
C ARG A 268 8.39 5.29 -7.37
N LEU A 269 8.92 5.39 -6.14
CA LEU A 269 9.42 4.23 -5.39
C LEU A 269 8.31 3.28 -4.91
N GLN A 270 7.06 3.74 -4.89
CA GLN A 270 5.87 2.91 -4.70
C GLN A 270 5.37 2.28 -6.01
N GLY A 271 5.94 2.63 -7.17
CA GLY A 271 5.52 2.11 -8.47
C GLY A 271 4.33 2.87 -9.09
N PHE A 272 4.01 4.08 -8.61
CA PHE A 272 3.06 4.95 -9.30
C PHE A 272 3.61 5.46 -10.62
N LYS A 273 2.71 5.84 -11.54
CA LYS A 273 3.08 6.45 -12.82
C LYS A 273 3.86 7.74 -12.62
N ARG A 274 4.78 8.04 -13.55
CA ARG A 274 5.69 9.20 -13.49
C ARG A 274 4.94 10.55 -13.50
N ASP A 275 3.74 10.58 -14.07
CA ASP A 275 2.86 11.73 -14.23
C ASP A 275 1.78 11.83 -13.13
N MET A 276 1.89 11.06 -12.04
CA MET A 276 0.95 11.13 -10.92
C MET A 276 0.81 12.57 -10.39
N VAL A 277 -0.43 13.03 -10.33
CA VAL A 277 -0.79 14.39 -9.93
C VAL A 277 -1.03 14.46 -8.42
N PHE A 278 -0.44 15.47 -7.78
CA PHE A 278 -0.66 15.81 -6.37
C PHE A 278 -1.23 17.24 -6.30
N PRO A 279 -2.56 17.40 -6.27
CA PRO A 279 -3.18 18.71 -6.38
C PRO A 279 -2.89 19.57 -5.15
N ASP A 280 -2.76 20.88 -5.39
CA ASP A 280 -2.61 21.90 -4.36
C ASP A 280 -3.98 22.31 -3.82
N THR A 281 -4.47 21.56 -2.84
CA THR A 281 -5.75 21.82 -2.16
C THR A 281 -5.52 22.23 -0.71
N MET A 282 -6.57 22.69 -0.02
CA MET A 282 -6.51 22.97 1.42
C MET A 282 -6.07 21.75 2.25
N ALA A 283 -6.36 20.54 1.79
CA ALA A 283 -5.94 19.32 2.46
C ALA A 283 -4.50 18.90 2.08
N GLY A 284 -3.88 19.53 1.08
CA GLY A 284 -2.61 19.14 0.46
C GLY A 284 -1.34 19.57 1.17
N SER A 285 -1.31 19.48 2.49
CA SER A 285 -0.08 19.68 3.26
C SER A 285 1.01 18.67 2.88
N LEU A 286 2.28 19.04 3.08
CA LEU A 286 3.41 18.14 2.86
C LEU A 286 3.23 16.80 3.60
N ASN A 287 2.80 16.85 4.86
CA ASN A 287 2.52 15.64 5.66
C ASN A 287 1.44 14.76 5.02
N ASN A 288 0.38 15.35 4.47
CA ASN A 288 -0.69 14.57 3.85
C ASN A 288 -0.24 13.95 2.52
N ARG A 289 0.60 14.63 1.73
CA ARG A 289 1.23 14.05 0.52
C ARG A 289 2.04 12.81 0.84
N TYR A 290 2.85 12.87 1.88
CA TYR A 290 3.58 11.70 2.36
C TYR A 290 2.67 10.60 2.90
N THR A 291 1.62 10.99 3.65
CA THR A 291 0.71 10.04 4.27
C THR A 291 0.01 9.18 3.23
N VAL A 292 -0.56 9.80 2.19
CA VAL A 292 -1.30 9.05 1.16
C VAL A 292 -0.38 8.12 0.37
N VAL A 293 0.82 8.57 0.01
CA VAL A 293 1.81 7.75 -0.71
C VAL A 293 2.31 6.58 0.14
N GLY A 294 2.67 6.83 1.41
CA GLY A 294 3.20 5.80 2.29
C GLY A 294 2.18 4.74 2.71
N ASN A 295 0.91 5.13 2.81
CA ASN A 295 -0.20 4.21 3.08
C ASN A 295 -0.61 3.39 1.86
N ALA A 296 -0.39 3.89 0.65
CA ALA A 296 -0.78 3.19 -0.56
C ALA A 296 -0.16 1.78 -0.67
N VAL A 297 -0.90 0.88 -1.32
CA VAL A 297 -0.35 -0.38 -1.82
C VAL A 297 0.37 -0.10 -3.13
N PRO A 298 1.57 -0.68 -3.37
CA PRO A 298 2.25 -0.51 -4.64
C PRO A 298 1.38 -1.03 -5.80
N PRO A 299 1.08 -0.21 -6.83
CA PRO A 299 0.24 -0.62 -7.93
C PRO A 299 0.71 -1.90 -8.66
N PRO A 300 2.02 -2.08 -8.98
CA PRO A 300 2.47 -3.30 -9.67
C PRO A 300 2.27 -4.59 -8.86
N LEU A 301 2.44 -4.51 -7.54
CA LEU A 301 2.19 -5.65 -6.65
C LEU A 301 0.70 -6.00 -6.62
N PHE A 302 -0.17 -4.98 -6.50
CA PHE A 302 -1.61 -5.21 -6.48
C PHE A 302 -2.12 -5.74 -7.83
N GLU A 303 -1.58 -5.22 -8.93
CA GLU A 303 -1.85 -5.73 -10.29
C GLU A 303 -1.51 -7.21 -10.40
N ALA A 304 -0.33 -7.64 -9.94
CA ALA A 304 0.07 -9.05 -9.99
C ALA A 304 -0.90 -9.96 -9.23
N VAL A 305 -1.36 -9.53 -8.04
CA VAL A 305 -2.36 -10.26 -7.24
C VAL A 305 -3.72 -10.29 -7.95
N ALA A 306 -4.16 -9.17 -8.53
CA ALA A 306 -5.43 -9.11 -9.25
C ALA A 306 -5.43 -9.95 -10.53
N ARG A 307 -4.32 -9.97 -11.28
CA ARG A 307 -4.17 -10.77 -12.50
C ARG A 307 -4.14 -12.28 -12.23
N ALA A 308 -3.76 -12.70 -11.03
CA ALA A 308 -3.77 -14.09 -10.63
C ALA A 308 -5.17 -14.62 -10.27
N LEU A 309 -6.19 -13.75 -10.20
CA LEU A 309 -7.56 -14.21 -10.02
C LEU A 309 -8.00 -15.09 -11.21
N PRO A 310 -8.71 -16.20 -10.96
CA PRO A 310 -9.18 -17.06 -12.04
C PRO A 310 -10.14 -16.30 -12.96
N SER A 311 -10.17 -16.69 -14.23
CA SER A 311 -11.07 -16.10 -15.24
C SER A 311 -12.50 -16.57 -15.02
N VAL A 312 -13.17 -15.98 -14.02
CA VAL A 312 -14.58 -16.22 -13.65
C VAL A 312 -15.50 -15.09 -14.05
N TRP A 313 -14.99 -14.16 -14.85
CA TRP A 313 -15.63 -12.90 -15.19
C TRP A 313 -16.48 -13.07 -16.46
N ASP A 314 -17.55 -13.83 -16.36
CA ASP A 314 -18.47 -14.02 -17.49
C ASP A 314 -19.15 -12.70 -17.90
N TYR A 315 -19.31 -12.52 -19.22
CA TYR A 315 -19.95 -11.38 -19.90
C TYR A 315 -21.47 -11.52 -19.97
#